data_AF-A0A180EKG3-F1
#
_entry.id   AF-A0A180EKG3-F1
#
_cell.length_a   1.000
_cell.length_b   1.000
_cell.length_c   1.000
_cell.angle_alpha   90.00
_cell.angle_beta   90.00
_cell.angle_gamma   90.00
#
_symmetry.space_group_name_H-M   'P 1'
#
loop_
_entity.id
_entity.type
_entity.pdbx_description
1 polymer ?
#
loop_
_entity_poly.entity_id
_entity_poly.type
_entity_poly.pdbx_seq_one_letter_code
_entity_poly.pdbx_strand_id
1 'polypeptide(L)'
;MKSLLTLLLLIITISLTAQTTFPNKWVGDYDGTMIIGNAGQANATVPVTFTLEELIADSVYIHRMVFNSEQYGVITKDYQLVAQTAGDTTHFILDERNGITMDQTLMNDCFYGMYTVMGSTYISTLRRLPDDTLLWDLFAAKSDTERVTELEGKEPIKVVGLTVGLHQTVYLKKRF
;
A
#
# COMPACT_ATOMS: atom_id res chain seq x y z
N MET A 1 36.74 -33.55 -19.47
CA MET A 1 36.57 -32.07 -19.50
C MET A 1 35.28 -31.62 -20.19
N LYS A 2 34.83 -32.26 -21.28
CA LYS A 2 33.57 -31.88 -21.96
C LYS A 2 32.28 -32.19 -21.16
N SER A 3 32.26 -33.25 -20.33
CA SER A 3 31.07 -33.61 -19.52
C SER A 3 30.88 -32.74 -18.27
N LEU A 4 31.93 -32.10 -17.76
CA LEU A 4 31.83 -31.18 -16.62
C LEU A 4 31.20 -29.84 -17.05
N LEU A 5 31.44 -29.43 -18.30
CA LEU A 5 30.87 -28.22 -18.88
C LEU A 5 29.36 -28.36 -19.14
N THR A 6 28.89 -29.57 -19.44
CA THR A 6 27.46 -29.86 -19.66
C THR A 6 26.66 -29.83 -18.36
N LEU A 7 27.26 -30.24 -17.24
CA LEU A 7 26.61 -30.19 -15.92
C LEU A 7 26.50 -28.76 -15.38
N LEU A 8 27.51 -27.91 -15.64
CA LEU A 8 27.49 -26.50 -15.25
C LEU A 8 26.43 -25.69 -16.03
N LEU A 9 26.14 -26.07 -17.27
CA LEU A 9 25.11 -25.43 -18.09
C LEU A 9 23.68 -25.77 -17.64
N LEU A 10 23.48 -26.94 -17.02
CA LEU A 10 22.15 -27.40 -16.54
C LEU A 10 21.74 -26.75 -15.20
N ILE A 11 22.69 -26.21 -14.44
CA ILE A 11 22.42 -25.52 -13.17
C ILE A 11 22.02 -24.06 -13.40
N ILE A 12 22.40 -23.47 -14.55
CA ILE A 12 22.09 -22.07 -14.88
C ILE A 12 20.64 -21.91 -15.39
N THR A 13 19.99 -22.97 -15.87
CA THR A 13 18.63 -22.89 -16.43
C THR A 13 17.50 -22.86 -15.39
N ILE A 14 17.79 -23.08 -14.10
CA ILE A 14 16.76 -23.12 -13.05
C ILE A 14 16.48 -21.72 -12.47
N SER A 15 17.25 -20.69 -12.84
CA SER A 15 17.04 -19.32 -12.34
C SER A 15 16.20 -18.44 -13.26
N LEU A 16 15.35 -19.02 -14.10
CA LEU A 16 14.16 -18.32 -14.61
C LEU A 16 13.15 -18.20 -13.44
N THR A 17 13.49 -17.36 -12.47
CA THR A 17 12.47 -16.81 -11.58
C THR A 17 11.58 -15.94 -12.45
N ALA A 18 10.46 -16.51 -12.91
CA ALA A 18 9.33 -15.71 -13.37
C ALA A 18 9.15 -14.60 -12.34
N GLN A 19 9.21 -13.33 -12.77
CA GLN A 19 9.18 -12.14 -11.90
C GLN A 19 8.18 -12.34 -10.76
N THR A 20 8.70 -12.62 -9.57
CA THR A 20 7.88 -12.92 -8.39
C THR A 20 7.43 -11.66 -7.66
N THR A 21 7.71 -10.51 -8.26
CA THR A 21 7.52 -9.16 -7.72
C THR A 21 6.26 -8.52 -8.28
N PHE A 22 5.95 -7.34 -7.78
CA PHE A 22 5.02 -6.43 -8.44
C PHE A 22 5.42 -6.23 -9.92
N PRO A 23 4.46 -6.16 -10.86
CA PRO A 23 3.01 -6.19 -10.66
C PRO A 23 2.37 -7.60 -10.68
N ASN A 24 3.03 -8.60 -11.29
CA ASN A 24 2.38 -9.86 -11.69
C ASN A 24 1.66 -10.61 -10.55
N LYS A 25 2.26 -10.69 -9.36
CA LYS A 25 1.63 -11.39 -8.22
C LYS A 25 0.53 -10.58 -7.52
N TRP A 26 0.48 -9.28 -7.80
CA TRP A 26 -0.43 -8.33 -7.16
C TRP A 26 -1.68 -8.09 -7.99
N VAL A 27 -1.60 -8.17 -9.32
CA VAL A 27 -2.75 -7.97 -10.19
C VAL A 27 -3.86 -8.98 -9.89
N GLY A 28 -5.08 -8.48 -9.76
CA GLY A 28 -6.29 -9.27 -9.52
C GLY A 28 -7.38 -8.48 -8.81
N ASP A 29 -8.50 -9.17 -8.61
CA ASP A 29 -9.60 -8.69 -7.79
C ASP A 29 -9.56 -9.35 -6.42
N TYR A 30 -9.90 -8.58 -5.39
CA TYR A 30 -9.85 -8.99 -4.00
C TYR A 30 -11.11 -8.54 -3.25
N ASP A 31 -11.44 -9.26 -2.18
CA ASP A 31 -12.47 -8.86 -1.23
C ASP A 31 -12.06 -9.07 0.22
N GLY A 32 -12.67 -8.31 1.10
CA GLY A 32 -12.44 -8.39 2.53
C GLY A 32 -13.49 -7.62 3.31
N THR A 33 -13.41 -7.73 4.63
CA THR A 33 -14.19 -6.88 5.55
C THR A 33 -13.22 -5.99 6.29
N MET A 34 -13.32 -4.69 6.04
CA MET A 34 -12.51 -3.70 6.72
C MET A 34 -13.01 -3.46 8.13
N ILE A 35 -12.08 -3.38 9.07
CA ILE A 35 -12.32 -2.93 10.44
C ILE A 35 -11.91 -1.46 10.50
N ILE A 36 -12.80 -0.63 11.04
CA ILE A 36 -12.58 0.80 11.28
C ILE A 36 -12.56 1.02 12.79
N GLY A 37 -11.37 1.27 13.34
CA GLY A 37 -11.14 1.57 14.74
C GLY A 37 -10.95 3.07 14.96
N ASN A 38 -11.70 3.63 15.91
CA ASN A 38 -11.48 4.98 16.43
C ASN A 38 -11.07 4.87 17.89
N ALA A 39 -10.05 5.63 18.30
CA ALA A 39 -9.56 5.60 19.68
C ALA A 39 -10.70 5.91 20.67
N GLY A 40 -10.92 5.01 21.63
CA GLY A 40 -11.96 5.16 22.66
C GLY A 40 -13.39 4.84 22.20
N GLN A 41 -13.57 4.28 21.00
CA GLN A 41 -14.89 3.90 20.46
C GLN A 41 -14.92 2.42 20.07
N ALA A 42 -16.13 1.88 19.91
CA ALA A 42 -16.31 0.55 19.36
C ALA A 42 -15.93 0.53 17.87
N ASN A 43 -15.38 -0.58 17.41
CA ASN A 43 -15.03 -0.74 16.00
C ASN A 43 -16.29 -0.82 15.14
N ALA A 44 -16.22 -0.26 13.93
CA ALA A 44 -17.17 -0.49 12.85
C ALA A 44 -16.57 -1.44 11.81
N THR A 45 -17.41 -2.00 10.95
CA THR A 45 -16.97 -2.84 9.83
C THR A 45 -17.64 -2.46 8.54
N VAL A 46 -16.94 -2.60 7.42
CA VAL A 46 -17.49 -2.37 6.08
C VAL A 46 -16.93 -3.39 5.08
N PRO A 47 -17.76 -4.06 4.27
CA PRO A 47 -17.30 -4.88 3.15
C PRO A 47 -16.55 -4.03 2.11
N VAL A 48 -15.39 -4.51 1.67
CA VAL A 48 -14.53 -3.82 0.70
C VAL A 48 -14.16 -4.77 -0.43
N THR A 49 -14.16 -4.26 -1.65
CA THR A 49 -13.54 -4.91 -2.81
C THR A 49 -12.39 -4.06 -3.32
N PHE A 50 -11.33 -4.70 -3.77
CA PHE A 50 -10.15 -4.04 -4.32
C PHE A 50 -9.80 -4.65 -5.68
N THR A 51 -9.56 -3.80 -6.69
CA THR A 51 -9.06 -4.21 -7.99
C THR A 51 -7.70 -3.57 -8.21
N LEU A 52 -6.70 -4.40 -8.49
CA LEU A 52 -5.43 -3.97 -9.05
C LEU A 52 -5.27 -4.57 -10.45
N GLU A 53 -5.20 -3.74 -11.48
CA GLU A 53 -5.13 -4.19 -12.87
C GLU A 53 -4.10 -3.33 -13.62
N GLU A 54 -3.36 -3.94 -14.54
CA GLU A 54 -2.43 -3.22 -15.40
C GLU A 54 -3.18 -2.50 -16.52
N LEU A 55 -3.03 -1.17 -16.59
CA LEU A 55 -3.64 -0.32 -17.62
C LEU A 55 -2.63 -0.01 -18.73
N ILE A 56 -1.40 0.29 -18.36
CA ILE A 56 -0.26 0.43 -19.28
C ILE A 56 0.87 -0.40 -18.70
N ALA A 57 1.40 -1.31 -19.52
CA ALA A 57 2.44 -2.25 -19.13
C ALA A 57 3.58 -1.55 -18.36
N ASP A 58 3.95 -2.11 -17.22
CA ASP A 58 5.06 -1.68 -16.36
C ASP A 58 5.01 -0.21 -15.89
N SER A 59 3.87 0.48 -16.00
CA SER A 59 3.83 1.93 -15.75
C SER A 59 2.56 2.48 -15.13
N VAL A 60 1.38 1.99 -15.50
CA VAL A 60 0.10 2.49 -14.97
C VAL A 60 -0.79 1.33 -14.60
N TYR A 61 -1.31 1.37 -13.37
CA TYR A 61 -2.20 0.36 -12.83
C TYR A 61 -3.48 1.01 -12.31
N ILE A 62 -4.62 0.38 -12.55
CA ILE A 62 -5.87 0.67 -11.84
C ILE A 62 -5.65 0.27 -10.38
N HIS A 63 -5.95 1.17 -9.45
CA HIS A 63 -5.93 0.92 -8.02
C HIS A 63 -7.27 1.38 -7.43
N ARG A 64 -8.24 0.47 -7.42
CA ARG A 64 -9.64 0.82 -7.11
C ARG A 64 -10.14 0.09 -5.88
N MET A 65 -10.57 0.84 -4.87
CA MET A 65 -11.28 0.30 -3.70
C MET A 65 -12.74 0.72 -3.73
N VAL A 66 -13.64 -0.21 -3.42
CA VAL A 66 -15.07 0.05 -3.28
C VAL A 66 -15.51 -0.37 -1.88
N PHE A 67 -16.09 0.55 -1.14
CA PHE A 67 -16.57 0.39 0.23
C PHE A 67 -18.10 0.33 0.19
N ASN A 68 -18.67 -0.77 0.68
CA ASN A 68 -20.11 -0.99 0.67
C ASN A 68 -20.68 -0.76 2.07
N SER A 69 -20.98 0.49 2.43
CA SER A 69 -21.55 0.82 3.73
C SER A 69 -23.08 0.78 3.68
N GLU A 70 -23.71 0.08 4.63
CA GLU A 70 -25.18 0.15 4.79
C GLU A 70 -25.65 1.57 5.18
N GLN A 71 -24.84 2.29 5.96
CA GLN A 71 -25.17 3.62 6.47
C GLN A 71 -24.92 4.72 5.44
N TYR A 72 -23.81 4.65 4.71
CA TYR A 72 -23.34 5.73 3.83
C TYR A 72 -23.44 5.41 2.33
N GLY A 73 -23.93 4.21 1.99
CA GLY A 73 -23.98 3.73 0.62
C GLY A 73 -22.63 3.26 0.09
N VAL A 74 -22.53 3.19 -1.24
CA VAL A 74 -21.32 2.74 -1.93
C VAL A 74 -20.38 3.92 -2.15
N ILE A 75 -19.16 3.82 -1.65
CA ILE A 75 -18.09 4.80 -1.87
C ILE A 75 -17.01 4.14 -2.71
N THR A 76 -16.63 4.77 -3.83
CA THR A 76 -15.58 4.28 -4.71
C THR A 76 -14.38 5.21 -4.68
N LYS A 77 -13.19 4.65 -4.44
CA LYS A 77 -11.89 5.29 -4.60
C LYS A 77 -11.24 4.72 -5.85
N ASP A 78 -11.46 5.38 -6.98
CA ASP A 78 -10.99 4.94 -8.32
C ASP A 78 -9.69 5.65 -8.69
N TYR A 79 -8.58 5.15 -8.16
CA TYR A 79 -7.26 5.77 -8.33
C TYR A 79 -6.44 5.06 -9.41
N GLN A 80 -5.37 5.71 -9.85
CA GLN A 80 -4.30 5.07 -10.61
C GLN A 80 -3.04 5.00 -9.76
N LEU A 81 -2.33 3.88 -9.84
CA LEU A 81 -0.97 3.76 -9.33
C LEU A 81 -0.02 3.88 -10.53
N VAL A 82 0.82 4.92 -10.53
CA VAL A 82 1.64 5.32 -11.68
C VAL A 82 3.11 5.22 -11.29
N ALA A 83 3.92 4.48 -12.03
CA ALA A 83 5.37 4.47 -11.85
C ALA A 83 5.94 5.86 -12.12
N GLN A 84 6.81 6.37 -11.24
CA GLN A 84 7.35 7.74 -11.39
C GLN A 84 8.18 7.91 -12.67
N THR A 85 8.87 6.84 -13.08
CA THR A 85 9.59 6.77 -14.35
C THR A 85 9.33 5.43 -15.04
N ALA A 86 9.54 5.36 -16.36
CA ALA A 86 9.34 4.12 -17.10
C ALA A 86 10.25 3.00 -16.56
N GLY A 87 9.65 1.88 -16.13
CA GLY A 87 10.37 0.75 -15.54
C GLY A 87 10.74 0.94 -14.06
N ASP A 88 10.25 1.99 -13.39
CA ASP A 88 10.39 2.14 -11.95
C ASP A 88 9.60 1.05 -11.22
N THR A 89 10.27 0.33 -10.33
CA THR A 89 9.70 -0.77 -9.54
C THR A 89 9.63 -0.43 -8.05
N THR A 90 10.04 0.78 -7.67
CA THR A 90 10.16 1.22 -6.28
C THR A 90 9.29 2.43 -6.00
N HIS A 91 9.28 3.44 -6.88
CA HIS A 91 8.59 4.70 -6.63
C HIS A 91 7.37 4.86 -7.52
N PHE A 92 6.23 5.13 -6.87
CA PHE A 92 4.94 5.24 -7.52
C PHE A 92 4.18 6.45 -7.00
N ILE A 93 3.20 6.88 -7.77
CA ILE A 93 2.25 7.94 -7.45
C ILE A 93 0.86 7.31 -7.43
N LEU A 94 0.15 7.46 -6.32
CA LEU A 94 -1.28 7.17 -6.24
C LEU A 94 -2.05 8.44 -6.63
N ASP A 95 -2.64 8.42 -7.82
CA ASP A 95 -3.31 9.55 -8.45
C ASP A 95 -4.84 9.39 -8.36
N GLU A 96 -5.50 10.37 -7.72
CA GLU A 96 -6.97 10.42 -7.62
C GLU A 96 -7.66 10.92 -8.90
N ARG A 97 -6.89 11.35 -9.91
CA ARG A 97 -7.35 11.87 -11.20
C ARG A 97 -8.16 13.16 -11.11
N ASN A 98 -7.96 13.91 -10.04
CA ASN A 98 -8.61 15.19 -9.76
C ASN A 98 -7.58 16.30 -9.40
N GLY A 99 -6.29 16.03 -9.62
CA GLY A 99 -5.17 16.91 -9.22
C GLY A 99 -4.57 16.59 -7.86
N ILE A 100 -5.12 15.62 -7.11
CA ILE A 100 -4.55 15.10 -5.86
C ILE A 100 -3.72 13.86 -6.16
N THR A 101 -2.46 13.89 -5.73
CA THR A 101 -1.52 12.78 -5.86
C THR A 101 -0.86 12.50 -4.51
N MET A 102 -0.49 11.24 -4.28
CA MET A 102 0.18 10.79 -3.06
C MET A 102 1.36 9.88 -3.43
N ASP A 103 2.54 10.19 -2.93
CA ASP A 103 3.71 9.33 -3.15
C ASP A 103 3.53 7.98 -2.46
N GLN A 104 3.95 6.91 -3.16
CA GLN A 104 4.00 5.55 -2.66
C GLN A 104 5.40 4.98 -2.93
N THR A 105 5.96 4.26 -1.96
CA THR A 105 7.22 3.54 -2.13
C THR A 105 7.01 2.05 -1.86
N LEU A 106 7.37 1.21 -2.82
CA LEU A 106 7.36 -0.24 -2.69
C LEU A 106 8.69 -0.73 -2.08
N MET A 107 8.63 -1.34 -0.91
CA MET A 107 9.79 -1.99 -0.29
C MET A 107 9.34 -3.24 0.48
N ASN A 108 10.05 -4.36 0.29
CA ASN A 108 9.76 -5.63 0.95
C ASN A 108 8.29 -6.08 0.79
N ASP A 109 7.79 -6.09 -0.44
CA ASP A 109 6.41 -6.45 -0.80
C ASP A 109 5.34 -5.62 -0.06
N CYS A 110 5.64 -4.36 0.24
CA CYS A 110 4.71 -3.43 0.87
C CYS A 110 4.84 -2.04 0.25
N PHE A 111 3.73 -1.51 -0.24
CA PHE A 111 3.62 -0.08 -0.53
C PHE A 111 3.49 0.68 0.78
N TYR A 112 4.19 1.81 0.87
CA TYR A 112 4.09 2.76 1.96
C TYR A 112 3.74 4.13 1.39
N GLY A 113 2.71 4.74 1.96
CA GLY A 113 2.30 6.11 1.69
C GLY A 113 2.28 6.92 2.96
N MET A 114 2.69 8.19 2.87
CA MET A 114 2.54 9.14 3.96
C MET A 114 2.23 10.52 3.39
N TYR A 115 1.11 11.11 3.81
CA TYR A 115 0.64 12.37 3.26
C TYR A 115 -0.19 13.14 4.29
N THR A 116 -0.28 14.46 4.12
CA THR A 116 -1.09 15.32 4.98
C THR A 116 -2.13 16.03 4.14
N VAL A 117 -3.40 15.95 4.56
CA VAL A 117 -4.51 16.63 3.90
C VAL A 117 -5.46 17.16 4.96
N MET A 118 -5.86 18.43 4.81
CA MET A 118 -6.83 19.11 5.69
C MET A 118 -6.52 18.96 7.20
N GLY A 119 -5.24 19.12 7.59
CA GLY A 119 -4.81 19.06 9.00
C GLY A 119 -4.81 17.66 9.61
N SER A 120 -4.80 16.62 8.79
CA SER A 120 -4.59 15.23 9.22
C SER A 120 -3.45 14.60 8.44
N THR A 121 -2.56 13.92 9.13
CA THR A 121 -1.50 13.10 8.55
C THR A 121 -1.96 11.66 8.48
N TYR A 122 -1.79 11.06 7.32
CA TYR A 122 -2.16 9.69 7.02
C TYR A 122 -0.92 8.88 6.72
N ILE A 123 -0.90 7.63 7.19
CA ILE A 123 0.08 6.63 6.80
C ILE A 123 -0.71 5.44 6.26
N SER A 124 -0.45 5.05 5.02
CA SER A 124 -1.09 3.89 4.39
C SER A 124 -0.06 2.82 4.07
N THR A 125 -0.45 1.56 4.23
CA THR A 125 0.32 0.42 3.75
C THR A 125 -0.55 -0.51 2.93
N LEU A 126 0.03 -1.13 1.90
CA LEU A 126 -0.57 -2.26 1.20
C LEU A 126 0.51 -3.33 1.05
N ARG A 127 0.43 -4.39 1.85
CA ARG A 127 1.41 -5.46 1.95
C ARG A 127 0.87 -6.74 1.33
N ARG A 128 1.65 -7.39 0.49
CA ARG A 128 1.36 -8.76 0.06
C ARG A 128 1.89 -9.77 1.07
N LEU A 129 1.03 -10.66 1.53
CA LEU A 129 1.36 -11.75 2.45
C LEU A 129 1.77 -13.02 1.67
N PRO A 130 2.40 -14.01 2.34
CA PRO A 130 2.87 -15.23 1.68
C PRO A 130 1.78 -16.06 0.99
N ASP A 131 0.52 -15.93 1.41
CA ASP A 131 -0.66 -16.62 0.88
C ASP A 131 -1.40 -15.83 -0.22
N ASP A 132 -0.76 -14.81 -0.79
CA ASP A 132 -1.33 -13.88 -1.78
C ASP A 132 -2.49 -13.00 -1.26
N THR A 133 -2.78 -13.02 0.04
CA THR A 133 -3.64 -12.03 0.68
C THR A 133 -2.93 -10.66 0.70
N LEU A 134 -3.66 -9.58 0.42
CA LEU A 134 -3.15 -8.23 0.63
C LEU A 134 -3.65 -7.71 1.99
N LEU A 135 -2.74 -7.25 2.85
CA LEU A 135 -3.07 -6.52 4.06
C LEU A 135 -2.97 -5.02 3.75
N TRP A 136 -4.09 -4.33 3.86
CA TRP A 136 -4.12 -2.88 3.75
C TRP A 136 -4.36 -2.25 5.13
N ASP A 137 -3.55 -1.27 5.49
CA ASP A 137 -3.74 -0.45 6.68
C ASP A 137 -3.76 1.04 6.33
N LEU A 138 -4.54 1.82 7.08
CA LEU A 138 -4.50 3.27 7.09
C LEU A 138 -4.55 3.77 8.53
N PHE A 139 -3.57 4.56 8.91
CA PHE A 139 -3.53 5.29 10.17
C PHE A 139 -3.76 6.77 9.89
N ALA A 140 -4.51 7.44 10.75
CA ALA A 140 -4.63 8.89 10.70
C ALA A 140 -4.44 9.53 12.07
N ALA A 141 -3.70 10.63 12.08
CA ALA A 141 -3.51 11.50 13.24
C ALA A 141 -3.82 12.94 12.84
N LYS A 142 -4.50 13.68 13.73
CA LYS A 142 -4.78 15.10 13.51
C LYS A 142 -3.60 15.94 13.95
N SER A 143 -3.31 17.02 13.21
CA SER A 143 -2.22 17.95 13.54
C SER A 143 -2.43 18.68 14.88
N ASP A 144 -3.68 18.80 15.37
CA ASP A 144 -3.96 19.36 16.70
C ASP A 144 -3.56 18.43 17.87
N THR A 145 -3.14 17.19 17.58
CA THR A 145 -2.61 16.24 18.57
C THR A 145 -1.08 16.26 18.67
N GLU A 146 -0.42 17.20 17.98
CA GLU A 146 1.03 17.34 18.03
C GLU A 146 1.51 17.58 19.46
N ARG A 147 2.45 16.72 19.89
CA ARG A 147 3.20 16.89 21.13
C ARG A 147 4.66 17.07 20.78
N VAL A 148 5.20 18.24 21.13
CA VAL A 148 6.62 18.53 20.97
C VAL A 148 7.35 18.23 22.27
N THR A 149 8.40 17.43 22.17
CA THR A 149 9.38 17.23 23.26
C THR A 149 10.76 17.59 22.77
N GLU A 150 11.60 18.09 23.66
CA GLU A 150 12.94 18.58 23.32
C GLU A 150 13.97 18.03 24.30
N LEU A 151 15.10 17.56 23.77
CA LEU A 151 16.31 17.37 24.55
C LEU A 151 17.13 18.66 24.48
N GLU A 152 17.31 19.33 25.62
CA GLU A 152 18.10 20.54 25.72
C GLU A 152 19.59 20.26 25.48
N GLY A 153 20.31 21.21 24.88
CA GLY A 153 21.73 21.11 24.60
C GLY A 153 22.23 22.24 23.69
N LYS A 154 23.52 22.18 23.31
CA LYS A 154 24.09 23.11 22.31
C LYS A 154 23.43 22.95 20.95
N GLU A 155 22.98 21.73 20.65
CA GLU A 155 22.17 21.39 19.48
C GLU A 155 20.91 20.66 19.98
N PRO A 156 19.80 21.39 20.20
CA PRO A 156 18.59 20.78 20.73
C PRO A 156 17.98 19.79 19.74
N ILE A 157 17.50 18.65 20.25
CA ILE A 157 16.81 17.63 19.44
C ILE A 157 15.31 17.72 19.75
N LYS A 158 14.51 18.01 18.72
CA LYS A 158 13.05 18.09 18.83
C LYS A 158 12.39 16.85 18.24
N VAL A 159 11.40 16.33 18.95
CA VAL A 159 10.51 15.26 18.48
C VAL A 159 9.10 15.82 18.43
N VAL A 160 8.45 15.69 17.28
CA VAL A 160 7.01 15.95 17.11
C VAL A 160 6.31 14.60 17.08
N GLY A 161 5.58 14.29 18.15
CA GLY A 161 4.72 13.13 18.23
C GLY A 161 3.31 13.48 17.78
N LEU A 162 2.68 12.58 17.02
CA LEU A 162 1.28 12.66 16.63
C LEU A 162 0.51 11.52 17.28
N THR A 163 -0.69 11.79 17.80
CA THR A 163 -1.53 10.74 18.40
C THR A 163 -2.45 10.17 17.32
N VAL A 164 -2.30 8.87 17.04
CA VAL A 164 -3.17 8.16 16.09
C VAL A 164 -4.58 8.06 16.68
N GLY A 165 -5.57 8.59 15.96
CA GLY A 165 -6.98 8.56 16.36
C GLY A 165 -7.82 7.57 15.57
N LEU A 166 -7.37 7.21 14.36
CA LEU A 166 -8.06 6.32 13.42
C LEU A 166 -7.09 5.25 12.93
N HIS A 167 -7.56 4.01 12.91
CA HIS A 167 -6.93 2.90 12.19
C HIS A 167 -8.00 2.17 11.37
N GLN A 168 -7.69 1.94 10.10
CA GLN A 168 -8.48 1.08 9.23
C GLN A 168 -7.59 -0.07 8.78
N THR A 169 -8.14 -1.29 8.77
CA THR A 169 -7.39 -2.48 8.35
C THR A 169 -8.29 -3.46 7.62
N VAL A 170 -7.76 -4.09 6.57
CA VAL A 170 -8.47 -5.15 5.83
C VAL A 170 -7.50 -6.19 5.29
N TYR A 171 -7.86 -7.46 5.47
CA TYR A 171 -7.27 -8.57 4.74
C TYR A 171 -8.09 -8.79 3.47
N LEU A 172 -7.49 -8.46 2.32
CA LEU A 172 -8.06 -8.57 0.98
C LEU A 172 -7.63 -9.90 0.39
N LYS A 173 -8.55 -10.85 0.32
CA LYS A 173 -8.33 -12.17 -0.26
C LYS A 173 -8.60 -12.12 -1.76
N LYS A 174 -7.71 -12.72 -2.54
CA LYS A 174 -7.84 -12.78 -3.99
C LYS A 174 -9.05 -13.61 -4.38
N ARG A 175 -9.83 -13.12 -5.34
CA ARG A 175 -10.94 -13.86 -5.95
C ARG A 175 -10.38 -14.94 -6.89
N PHE A 176 -10.95 -16.13 -6.80
CA PHE A 176 -10.62 -17.27 -7.66
C PHE A 176 -11.34 -17.18 -9.00
#